data_AF-A0A952BXU8-F1
#
_entry.id   AF-A0A952BXU8-F1
#
_cell.length_a   1.000
_cell.length_b   1.000
_cell.length_c   1.000
_cell.angle_alpha   90.00
_cell.angle_beta   90.00
_cell.angle_gamma   90.00
#
_symmetry.space_group_name_H-M   'P 1'
#
loop_
_entity.id
_entity.type
_entity.pdbx_description
1 polymer ?
#
loop_
_entity_poly.entity_id
_entity_poly.type
_entity_poly.pdbx_seq_one_letter_code
_entity_poly.pdbx_strand_id
1 'polypeptide(L)'
;MSGILVKKRDNSIVPIDVYKIKKVVAFACDGYNCDPLELEMDAQVQFRDGISTEEIQRMVIQTAVEKCTEENPDWQFVAGKLFLYDMYRKVCLHRGSDREPYTNFYGFIVEATEKGLYSKRILEVYSKSEIEELAGYIDKKRDFLFNYVGIKTLSDRYLIRDGSGNLLELPQESFMGIAMFLATIEKDRLFWAKKFYDVLSNFEVVPATPTLSNARKPLHQLSSCFIGTVDDSLDSIFDYVNTFAQLSKYGGGVGGDLSQIRAQGSEIRGFKNVAGGVIPWVRILNDTAVAVDQLGIRKGALSLTLNVYHSDIFDFLNLKTNNGDDRRKAHDIFPAVGIPDNFMRAVENRSDYYLFDPYSARKVLGFEISDYFGEEFEKRYDQIVADDRIVKSKVPAMEIMKLILRSSFETGLPFIFFRDTANRMNPNKHCGVVRSTNLCVEIIQNMSASRFEGSEVDQDGNITIRKKAGDLVVCNLSSLNLLKVHEDKDLDRVIPIQVRM
;
A
#
# COMPACT_ATOMS: atom_id res chain seq x y z
N MET A 1 -3.24 46.41 -35.21
CA MET A 1 -4.07 45.64 -34.27
C MET A 1 -3.33 45.56 -32.96
N SER A 2 -3.89 46.12 -31.89
CA SER A 2 -3.40 45.95 -30.52
C SER A 2 -3.25 44.46 -30.23
N GLY A 3 -2.01 43.98 -30.08
CA GLY A 3 -1.72 42.57 -29.89
C GLY A 3 -2.28 42.07 -28.56
N ILE A 4 -2.83 40.85 -28.56
CA ILE A 4 -3.33 40.18 -27.36
C ILE A 4 -2.21 40.11 -26.31
N LEU A 5 -2.50 40.60 -25.11
CA LEU A 5 -1.59 40.52 -23.97
C LEU A 5 -1.87 39.25 -23.18
N VAL A 6 -0.81 38.59 -22.70
CA VAL A 6 -0.89 37.39 -21.88
C VAL A 6 -0.28 37.62 -20.51
N LYS A 7 -0.91 37.03 -19.49
CA LYS A 7 -0.42 37.05 -18.10
C LYS A 7 0.54 35.88 -17.87
N LYS A 8 1.80 36.16 -17.55
CA LYS A 8 2.81 35.16 -17.18
C LYS A 8 2.57 34.61 -15.77
N ARG A 9 3.22 33.49 -15.45
CA ARG A 9 3.15 32.84 -14.12
C ARG A 9 3.71 33.73 -12.99
N ASP A 10 4.62 34.65 -13.32
CA ASP A 10 5.14 35.69 -12.42
C ASP A 10 4.25 36.96 -12.34
N ASN A 11 3.03 36.88 -12.87
CA ASN A 11 2.07 37.97 -13.03
C ASN A 11 2.46 39.10 -14.00
N SER A 12 3.62 39.03 -14.67
CA SER A 12 3.97 40.00 -15.70
C SER A 12 3.05 39.91 -16.91
N ILE A 13 2.75 41.06 -17.53
CA ILE A 13 1.91 41.14 -18.73
C ILE A 13 2.81 41.42 -19.92
N VAL A 14 2.76 40.54 -20.93
CA VAL A 14 3.58 40.66 -22.14
C VAL A 14 2.76 40.37 -23.39
N PRO A 15 3.17 40.84 -24.58
CA PRO A 15 2.56 40.42 -25.83
C PRO A 15 2.63 38.90 -26.02
N ILE A 16 1.58 38.32 -26.59
CA ILE A 16 1.59 36.90 -26.93
C ILE A 16 2.72 36.57 -27.92
N ASP A 17 3.40 35.46 -27.68
CA ASP A 17 4.45 34.93 -28.55
C ASP A 17 4.04 33.53 -29.00
N VAL A 18 3.37 33.46 -30.15
CA VAL A 18 2.86 32.21 -30.72
C VAL A 18 4.02 31.28 -31.10
N TYR A 19 5.17 31.82 -31.53
CA TYR A 19 6.34 31.03 -31.89
C TYR A 19 6.88 30.21 -30.70
N LYS A 20 6.77 30.73 -29.47
CA LYS A 20 7.12 29.96 -28.27
C LYS A 20 6.19 28.76 -28.06
N ILE A 21 4.90 28.91 -28.32
CA ILE A 21 3.92 27.81 -28.22
C ILE A 21 4.28 26.74 -29.25
N LYS A 22 4.50 27.15 -30.52
CA LYS A 22 4.90 26.23 -31.60
C LYS A 22 6.16 25.45 -31.29
N LYS A 23 7.18 26.11 -30.74
CA LYS A 23 8.43 25.44 -30.33
C LYS A 23 8.21 24.38 -29.26
N VAL A 24 7.33 24.64 -28.29
CA VAL A 24 7.03 23.68 -27.22
C VAL A 24 6.21 22.51 -27.75
N VAL A 25 5.22 22.76 -28.62
CA VAL A 25 4.41 21.72 -29.25
C VAL A 25 5.27 20.84 -30.16
N ALA A 26 6.10 21.44 -31.02
CA ALA A 26 7.02 20.70 -31.87
C ALA A 26 8.00 19.84 -31.06
N PHE A 27 8.56 20.40 -29.97
CA PHE A 27 9.40 19.63 -29.04
C PHE A 27 8.66 18.45 -28.38
N ALA A 28 7.39 18.64 -28.03
CA ALA A 28 6.59 17.59 -27.40
C ALA A 28 6.26 16.44 -28.37
N CYS A 29 6.00 16.76 -29.65
CA CYS A 29 5.73 15.76 -30.68
C CYS A 29 6.99 15.08 -31.23
N ASP A 30 8.17 15.67 -31.04
CA ASP A 30 9.44 15.13 -31.52
C ASP A 30 9.67 13.69 -31.01
N GLY A 31 9.97 12.78 -31.95
CA GLY A 31 10.16 11.35 -31.68
C GLY A 31 8.87 10.51 -31.58
N TYR A 32 7.70 11.09 -31.84
CA TYR A 32 6.41 10.40 -31.81
C TYR A 32 5.66 10.57 -33.14
N ASN A 33 4.75 9.65 -33.45
CA ASN A 33 3.89 9.76 -34.64
C ASN A 33 2.69 10.69 -34.38
N CYS A 34 2.98 11.95 -34.05
CA CYS A 34 1.98 12.98 -33.76
C CYS A 34 2.31 14.25 -34.53
N ASP A 35 1.34 14.83 -35.25
CA ASP A 35 1.56 16.07 -36.01
C ASP A 35 1.41 17.31 -35.09
N PRO A 36 2.47 18.12 -34.92
CA PRO A 36 2.39 19.38 -34.19
C PRO A 36 1.28 20.32 -34.69
N LEU A 37 1.03 20.36 -36.00
CA LEU A 37 0.03 21.25 -36.61
C LEU A 37 -1.37 20.83 -36.24
N GLU A 38 -1.63 19.51 -36.19
CA GLU A 38 -2.91 18.96 -35.75
C GLU A 38 -3.23 19.38 -34.31
N LEU A 39 -2.26 19.30 -33.40
CA LEU A 39 -2.43 19.75 -32.02
C LEU A 39 -2.63 21.27 -31.93
N GLU A 40 -1.88 22.05 -32.71
CA GLU A 40 -2.04 23.51 -32.76
C GLU A 40 -3.43 23.94 -33.23
N MET A 41 -3.96 23.28 -34.27
CA MET A 41 -5.28 23.57 -34.83
C MET A 41 -6.41 23.18 -33.87
N ASP A 42 -6.33 21.97 -33.32
CA ASP A 42 -7.40 21.40 -32.50
C ASP A 42 -7.42 21.95 -31.07
N ALA A 43 -6.28 22.47 -30.58
CA ALA A 43 -6.25 23.13 -29.28
C ALA A 43 -7.14 24.39 -29.24
N GLN A 44 -7.58 24.88 -30.42
CA GLN A 44 -8.52 25.99 -30.60
C GLN A 44 -8.31 27.09 -29.58
N VAL A 45 -7.04 27.47 -29.34
CA VAL A 45 -6.70 28.34 -28.21
C VAL A 45 -7.39 29.66 -28.44
N GLN A 46 -8.47 29.90 -27.69
CA GLN A 46 -9.23 31.14 -27.77
C GLN A 46 -8.40 32.21 -27.08
N PHE A 47 -7.49 32.81 -27.84
CA PHE A 47 -6.64 33.89 -27.38
C PHE A 47 -7.52 35.10 -27.10
N ARG A 48 -7.94 35.22 -25.84
CA ARG A 48 -8.58 36.41 -25.28
C ARG A 48 -7.55 37.29 -24.60
N ASP A 49 -7.76 38.60 -24.62
CA ASP A 49 -6.88 39.53 -23.91
C ASP A 49 -6.84 39.20 -22.41
N GLY A 50 -5.64 39.16 -21.84
CA GLY A 50 -5.42 38.79 -20.45
C GLY A 50 -5.39 37.29 -20.15
N ILE A 51 -5.49 36.40 -21.15
CA ILE A 51 -5.33 34.95 -20.94
C ILE A 51 -3.98 34.64 -20.31
N SER A 52 -3.97 33.75 -19.32
CA SER A 52 -2.73 33.36 -18.66
C SER A 52 -1.96 32.32 -19.47
N THR A 53 -0.62 32.35 -19.38
CA THR A 53 0.22 31.32 -20.00
C THR A 53 0.00 29.92 -19.43
N GLU A 54 -0.52 29.82 -18.21
CA GLU A 54 -0.91 28.56 -17.59
C GLU A 54 -2.20 28.01 -18.21
N GLU A 55 -3.20 28.86 -18.47
CA GLU A 55 -4.42 28.46 -19.19
C GLU A 55 -4.09 27.96 -20.59
N ILE A 56 -3.23 28.67 -21.33
CA ILE A 56 -2.77 28.22 -22.67
C ILE A 56 -2.14 26.83 -22.59
N GLN A 57 -1.20 26.63 -21.65
CA GLN A 57 -0.51 25.34 -21.50
C GLN A 57 -1.49 24.22 -21.14
N ARG A 58 -2.46 24.49 -20.25
CA ARG A 58 -3.49 23.52 -19.85
C ARG A 58 -4.38 23.11 -21.02
N MET A 59 -4.79 24.05 -21.88
CA MET A 59 -5.60 23.74 -23.07
C MET A 59 -4.84 22.82 -24.04
N VAL A 60 -3.57 23.10 -24.30
CA VAL A 60 -2.74 22.28 -25.19
C VAL A 60 -2.52 20.88 -24.61
N ILE A 61 -2.28 20.76 -23.29
CA ILE A 61 -2.19 19.45 -22.60
C ILE A 61 -3.51 18.69 -22.74
N GLN A 62 -4.64 19.32 -22.43
CA GLN A 62 -5.96 18.68 -22.46
C GLN A 62 -6.29 18.17 -23.86
N THR A 63 -6.00 18.96 -24.89
CA THR A 63 -6.21 18.57 -26.29
C THR A 63 -5.35 17.36 -26.65
N ALA A 64 -4.08 17.33 -26.24
CA ALA A 64 -3.22 16.16 -26.47
C ALA A 64 -3.74 14.91 -25.73
N VAL A 65 -4.33 15.06 -24.54
CA VAL A 65 -4.96 13.95 -23.82
C VAL A 65 -6.20 13.44 -24.55
N GLU A 66 -7.06 14.33 -25.05
CA GLU A 66 -8.27 13.97 -25.79
C GLU A 66 -7.97 13.29 -27.13
N LYS A 67 -6.81 13.56 -27.72
CA LYS A 67 -6.31 12.90 -28.92
C LYS A 67 -5.76 11.50 -28.70
N CYS A 68 -5.51 11.11 -27.45
CA CYS A 68 -5.03 9.78 -27.12
C CYS A 68 -6.17 8.75 -27.30
N THR A 69 -6.13 8.01 -28.41
CA THR A 69 -7.03 6.88 -28.69
C THR A 69 -6.25 5.57 -28.78
N GLU A 70 -6.96 4.45 -28.92
CA GLU A 70 -6.32 3.14 -29.14
C GLU A 70 -5.49 3.12 -30.44
N GLU A 71 -5.92 3.84 -31.47
CA GLU A 71 -5.23 3.95 -32.76
C GLU A 71 -4.04 4.91 -32.73
N ASN A 72 -4.08 5.93 -31.86
CA ASN A 72 -3.04 6.95 -31.74
C ASN A 72 -2.54 7.09 -30.29
N PRO A 73 -1.91 6.05 -29.72
CA PRO A 73 -1.51 6.04 -28.31
C PRO A 73 -0.35 6.99 -28.01
N ASP A 74 0.46 7.38 -29.01
CA ASP A 74 1.65 8.22 -28.85
C ASP A 74 1.33 9.61 -28.24
N TRP A 75 0.10 10.10 -28.44
CA TRP A 75 -0.38 11.34 -27.84
C TRP A 75 -0.28 11.36 -26.30
N GLN A 76 -0.30 10.18 -25.65
CA GLN A 76 -0.09 10.09 -24.20
C GLN A 76 1.29 10.60 -23.77
N PHE A 77 2.32 10.41 -24.60
CA PHE A 77 3.68 10.85 -24.32
C PHE A 77 3.88 12.32 -24.69
N VAL A 78 3.23 12.79 -25.74
CA VAL A 78 3.17 14.22 -26.09
C VAL A 78 2.53 15.01 -24.95
N ALA A 79 1.37 14.57 -24.46
CA ALA A 79 0.71 15.15 -23.29
C ALA A 79 1.60 15.10 -22.04
N GLY A 80 2.33 13.99 -21.82
CA GLY A 80 3.33 13.86 -20.75
C GLY A 80 4.45 14.90 -20.84
N LYS A 81 5.08 15.07 -22.00
CA LYS A 81 6.12 16.09 -22.26
C LYS A 81 5.62 17.51 -22.04
N LEU A 82 4.40 17.82 -22.50
CA LEU A 82 3.77 19.13 -22.30
C LEU A 82 3.49 19.40 -20.81
N PHE A 83 3.05 18.39 -20.07
CA PHE A 83 2.84 18.49 -18.62
C PHE A 83 4.16 18.68 -17.87
N LEU A 84 5.20 17.93 -18.22
CA LEU A 84 6.55 18.11 -17.66
C LEU A 84 7.07 19.53 -17.89
N TYR A 85 6.88 20.09 -19.08
CA TYR A 85 7.28 21.46 -19.37
C TYR A 85 6.56 22.49 -18.47
N ASP A 86 5.25 22.34 -18.25
CA ASP A 86 4.50 23.16 -17.30
C ASP A 86 5.07 23.03 -15.88
N MET A 87 5.32 21.80 -15.47
CA MET A 87 5.84 21.44 -14.16
C MET A 87 7.23 22.03 -13.89
N TYR A 88 8.16 21.96 -14.85
CA TYR A 88 9.48 22.60 -14.73
C TYR A 88 9.34 24.10 -14.46
N ARG A 89 8.46 24.79 -15.20
CA ARG A 89 8.26 26.23 -15.03
C ARG A 89 7.68 26.57 -13.66
N LYS A 90 6.76 25.75 -13.15
CA LYS A 90 6.17 25.91 -11.82
C LYS A 90 7.22 25.72 -10.73
N VAL A 91 7.98 24.62 -10.78
CA VAL A 91 9.01 24.33 -9.78
C VAL A 91 10.12 25.39 -9.77
N CYS A 92 10.63 25.81 -10.93
CA CYS A 92 11.62 26.90 -10.99
C CYS A 92 11.09 28.19 -10.35
N LEU A 93 9.83 28.55 -10.62
CA LEU A 93 9.19 29.73 -10.03
C LEU A 93 9.06 29.59 -8.51
N HIS A 94 8.57 28.45 -8.02
CA HIS A 94 8.37 28.22 -6.59
C HIS A 94 9.68 28.18 -5.80
N ARG A 95 10.78 27.74 -6.45
CA ARG A 95 12.12 27.71 -5.86
C ARG A 95 12.93 29.00 -6.07
N GLY A 96 12.36 30.01 -6.74
CA GLY A 96 13.07 31.24 -7.07
C GLY A 96 14.33 31.02 -7.92
N SER A 97 14.38 29.92 -8.68
CA SER A 97 15.53 29.56 -9.51
C SER A 97 15.47 30.27 -10.85
N ASP A 98 16.64 30.40 -11.49
CA ASP A 98 16.75 30.58 -12.92
C ASP A 98 15.85 29.55 -13.63
N ARG A 99 15.28 29.96 -14.76
CA ARG A 99 14.23 29.25 -15.51
C ARG A 99 14.64 27.87 -16.08
N GLU A 100 15.70 27.27 -15.58
CA GLU A 100 16.27 25.97 -15.90
C GLU A 100 15.93 24.94 -14.78
N PRO A 101 15.35 23.77 -15.13
CA PRO A 101 15.06 22.71 -14.17
C PRO A 101 16.34 21.98 -13.72
N TYR A 102 16.27 21.28 -12.58
CA TYR A 102 17.36 20.48 -12.01
C TYR A 102 18.61 21.27 -11.61
N THR A 103 18.45 22.54 -11.26
CA THR A 103 19.51 23.38 -10.70
C THR A 103 19.49 23.34 -9.17
N ASN A 104 20.65 23.53 -8.54
CA ASN A 104 20.79 23.69 -7.08
C ASN A 104 20.08 22.60 -6.23
N PHE A 105 20.31 21.32 -6.54
CA PHE A 105 19.69 20.20 -5.82
C PHE A 105 20.05 20.20 -4.32
N TYR A 106 21.31 20.48 -3.97
CA TYR A 106 21.74 20.62 -2.58
C TYR A 106 20.96 21.71 -1.84
N GLY A 107 20.84 22.91 -2.43
CA GLY A 107 20.10 24.01 -1.82
C GLY A 107 18.62 23.67 -1.60
N PHE A 108 18.00 22.94 -2.53
CA PHE A 108 16.65 22.42 -2.34
C PHE A 108 16.55 21.44 -1.17
N ILE A 109 17.47 20.47 -1.06
CA ILE A 109 17.47 19.52 0.07
C ILE A 109 17.59 20.28 1.40
N VAL A 110 18.49 21.28 1.48
CA VAL A 110 18.65 22.12 2.68
C VAL A 110 17.35 22.84 3.03
N GLU A 111 16.79 23.60 2.10
CA GLU A 111 15.56 24.37 2.33
C GLU A 111 14.36 23.47 2.66
N ALA A 112 14.21 22.35 1.95
CA ALA A 112 13.16 21.38 2.21
C ALA A 112 13.33 20.69 3.58
N THR A 113 14.58 20.46 4.01
CA THR A 113 14.86 19.92 5.35
C THR A 113 14.52 20.91 6.45
N GLU A 114 14.86 22.20 6.28
CA GLU A 114 14.51 23.28 7.21
C GLU A 114 13.00 23.45 7.37
N LYS A 115 12.25 23.28 6.27
CA LYS A 115 10.78 23.28 6.26
C LYS A 115 10.14 21.98 6.77
N GLY A 116 10.93 20.97 7.15
CA GLY A 116 10.42 19.68 7.61
C GLY A 116 9.76 18.83 6.51
N LEU A 117 10.14 19.05 5.24
CA LEU A 117 9.64 18.31 4.08
C LEU A 117 10.60 17.21 3.62
N TYR A 118 11.87 17.28 4.00
CA TYR A 118 12.93 16.34 3.64
C TYR A 118 13.64 15.78 4.89
N SER A 119 14.18 14.57 4.79
CA SER A 119 14.89 13.91 5.90
C SER A 119 16.20 14.60 6.24
N LYS A 120 16.39 14.91 7.53
CA LYS A 120 17.67 15.39 8.06
C LYS A 120 18.80 14.38 7.86
N ARG A 121 18.48 13.08 7.87
CA ARG A 121 19.44 11.98 7.71
C ARG A 121 20.26 12.09 6.42
N ILE A 122 19.69 12.64 5.35
CA ILE A 122 20.42 12.82 4.09
C ILE A 122 21.55 13.84 4.26
N LEU A 123 21.30 14.97 4.92
CA LEU A 123 22.33 16.00 5.18
C LEU A 123 23.33 15.58 6.26
N GLU A 124 22.94 14.67 7.17
CA GLU A 124 23.84 14.09 8.18
C GLU A 124 24.82 13.08 7.57
N VAL A 125 24.38 12.35 6.54
CA VAL A 125 25.15 11.25 5.94
C VAL A 125 25.94 11.71 4.71
N TYR A 126 25.38 12.58 3.87
CA TYR A 126 26.03 13.03 2.65
C TYR A 126 26.60 14.44 2.81
N SER A 127 27.86 14.61 2.44
CA SER A 127 28.49 15.92 2.30
C SER A 127 27.91 16.69 1.11
N LYS A 128 28.09 18.02 1.11
CA LYS A 128 27.69 18.86 -0.02
C LYS A 128 28.28 18.39 -1.36
N SER A 129 29.56 18.03 -1.39
CA SER A 129 30.23 17.56 -2.61
C SER A 129 29.66 16.23 -3.12
N GLU A 130 29.29 15.32 -2.22
CA GLU A 130 28.64 14.06 -2.58
C GLU A 130 27.25 14.28 -3.18
N ILE A 131 26.47 15.20 -2.60
CA ILE A 131 25.15 15.57 -3.13
C ILE A 131 25.29 16.25 -4.50
N GLU A 132 26.30 17.10 -4.69
CA GLU A 132 26.60 17.74 -5.97
C GLU A 132 27.06 16.72 -7.03
N GLU A 133 27.83 15.70 -6.66
CA GLU A 133 28.21 14.60 -7.54
C GLU A 133 26.97 13.81 -8.00
N LEU A 134 26.08 13.48 -7.07
CA LEU A 134 24.83 12.78 -7.38
C LEU A 134 23.88 13.66 -8.21
N ALA A 135 23.83 14.96 -7.94
CA ALA A 135 23.08 15.92 -8.76
C ALA A 135 23.61 15.94 -10.21
N GLY A 136 24.92 15.85 -10.41
CA GLY A 136 25.56 15.72 -11.72
C GLY A 136 25.27 14.39 -12.43
N TYR A 137 24.87 13.34 -11.70
CA TYR A 137 24.50 12.04 -12.24
C TYR A 137 23.04 11.97 -12.72
N ILE A 138 22.20 12.93 -12.33
CA ILE A 138 20.79 12.98 -12.74
C ILE A 138 20.67 13.14 -14.26
N ASP A 139 19.93 12.22 -14.90
CA ASP A 139 19.59 12.30 -16.32
C ASP A 139 18.17 12.83 -16.51
N LYS A 140 18.06 14.14 -16.78
CA LYS A 140 16.77 14.82 -17.03
C LYS A 140 16.01 14.27 -18.24
N LYS A 141 16.66 13.57 -19.18
CA LYS A 141 15.97 12.99 -20.34
C LYS A 141 15.04 11.84 -19.94
N ARG A 142 15.30 11.20 -18.79
CA ARG A 142 14.47 10.10 -18.26
C ARG A 142 13.07 10.56 -17.85
N ASP A 143 12.85 11.87 -17.66
CA ASP A 143 11.49 12.39 -17.48
C ASP A 143 10.60 12.10 -18.70
N PHE A 144 11.16 12.11 -19.91
CA PHE A 144 10.39 11.87 -21.13
C PHE A 144 9.98 10.42 -21.33
N LEU A 145 10.37 9.51 -20.42
CA LEU A 145 9.86 8.15 -20.36
C LEU A 145 8.43 8.08 -19.82
N PHE A 146 7.97 9.11 -19.11
CA PHE A 146 6.60 9.14 -18.59
C PHE A 146 5.57 9.39 -19.70
N ASN A 147 4.50 8.61 -19.68
CA ASN A 147 3.24 9.03 -20.26
C ASN A 147 2.52 10.04 -19.33
N TYR A 148 1.47 10.69 -19.85
CA TYR A 148 0.72 11.70 -19.11
C TYR A 148 0.17 11.20 -17.77
N VAL A 149 -0.47 10.02 -17.75
CA VAL A 149 -1.06 9.46 -16.52
C VAL A 149 0.01 9.19 -15.47
N GLY A 150 1.16 8.65 -15.87
CA GLY A 150 2.29 8.35 -15.00
C GLY A 150 2.85 9.61 -14.34
N ILE A 151 3.19 10.64 -15.13
CA ILE A 151 3.74 11.88 -14.57
C ILE A 151 2.72 12.65 -13.74
N LYS A 152 1.44 12.66 -14.16
CA LYS A 152 0.37 13.31 -13.39
C LYS A 152 0.20 12.65 -12.04
N THR A 153 0.18 11.32 -12.00
CA THR A 153 0.08 10.53 -10.77
C THR A 153 1.27 10.78 -9.84
N LEU A 154 2.50 10.77 -10.39
CA LEU A 154 3.72 11.11 -9.64
C LEU A 154 3.62 12.50 -9.01
N SER A 155 3.24 13.50 -9.80
CA SER A 155 3.12 14.90 -9.38
C SER A 155 2.04 15.12 -8.32
N ASP A 156 0.90 14.47 -8.45
CA ASP A 156 -0.23 14.65 -7.54
C ASP A 156 0.00 14.00 -6.19
N ARG A 157 0.61 12.80 -6.16
CA ARG A 157 0.61 11.95 -4.97
C ARG A 157 1.97 11.77 -4.29
N TYR A 158 3.06 11.91 -5.03
CA TYR A 158 4.37 11.44 -4.57
C TYR A 158 5.36 12.58 -4.35
N LEU A 159 5.43 13.53 -5.28
CA LEU A 159 6.40 14.64 -5.23
C LEU A 159 6.15 15.59 -4.04
N ILE A 160 7.22 16.20 -3.55
CA ILE A 160 7.16 17.13 -2.41
C ILE A 160 6.48 18.45 -2.79
N ARG A 161 5.56 18.88 -1.93
CA ARG A 161 4.86 20.17 -1.97
C ARG A 161 5.09 20.93 -0.67
N ASP A 162 5.02 22.26 -0.73
CA ASP A 162 4.99 23.09 0.47
C ASP A 162 3.60 23.09 1.14
N GLY A 163 3.49 23.75 2.29
CA GLY A 163 2.21 23.90 3.02
C GLY A 163 1.13 24.68 2.27
N SER A 164 1.47 25.37 1.19
CA SER A 164 0.53 26.07 0.29
C SER A 164 0.11 25.19 -0.90
N GLY A 165 0.63 23.96 -1.00
CA GLY A 165 0.36 23.02 -2.09
C GLY A 165 1.24 23.23 -3.33
N ASN A 166 2.20 24.15 -3.29
CA ASN A 166 3.11 24.40 -4.41
C ASN A 166 4.08 23.24 -4.58
N LEU A 167 4.22 22.75 -5.82
CA LEU A 167 5.17 21.69 -6.15
C LEU A 167 6.61 22.23 -6.08
N LEU A 168 7.48 21.53 -5.34
CA LEU A 168 8.89 21.91 -5.14
C LEU A 168 9.88 20.92 -5.75
N GLU A 169 9.50 19.67 -5.94
CA GLU A 169 10.39 18.59 -6.38
C GLU A 169 10.10 18.18 -7.81
N LEU A 170 11.16 17.81 -8.55
CA LEU A 170 11.06 17.22 -9.89
C LEU A 170 11.25 15.68 -9.87
N PRO A 171 10.81 14.94 -10.91
CA PRO A 171 10.81 13.47 -10.88
C PRO A 171 12.20 12.86 -10.64
N GLN A 172 13.22 13.27 -11.39
CA GLN A 172 14.57 12.76 -11.16
C GLN A 172 15.17 13.14 -9.79
N GLU A 173 14.83 14.31 -9.22
CA GLU A 173 15.23 14.68 -7.86
C GLU A 173 14.57 13.76 -6.83
N SER A 174 13.31 13.39 -7.07
CA SER A 174 12.58 12.42 -6.26
C SER A 174 13.25 11.05 -6.29
N PHE A 175 13.56 10.52 -7.48
CA PHE A 175 14.23 9.22 -7.63
C PHE A 175 15.63 9.23 -7.01
N MET A 176 16.42 10.28 -7.23
CA MET A 176 17.74 10.42 -6.61
C MET A 176 17.62 10.53 -5.08
N GLY A 177 16.66 11.30 -4.59
CA GLY A 177 16.38 11.42 -3.16
C GLY A 177 16.02 10.11 -2.47
N ILE A 178 15.17 9.30 -3.12
CA ILE A 178 14.83 7.95 -2.65
C ILE A 178 16.07 7.06 -2.64
N ALA A 179 16.83 7.06 -3.74
CA ALA A 179 18.06 6.27 -3.86
C ALA A 179 19.11 6.64 -2.79
N MET A 180 19.32 7.94 -2.57
CA MET A 180 20.19 8.46 -1.52
C MET A 180 19.75 7.99 -0.13
N PHE A 181 18.45 8.07 0.16
CA PHE A 181 17.91 7.66 1.45
C PHE A 181 18.16 6.17 1.73
N LEU A 182 17.80 5.31 0.76
CA LEU A 182 17.99 3.86 0.87
C LEU A 182 19.48 3.50 1.03
N ALA A 183 20.36 4.20 0.31
CA ALA A 183 21.80 3.99 0.40
C ALA A 183 22.48 4.55 1.67
N THR A 184 21.74 5.21 2.59
CA THR A 184 22.36 5.80 3.80
C THR A 184 23.05 4.78 4.71
N ILE A 185 22.62 3.51 4.68
CA ILE A 185 23.22 2.42 5.47
C ILE A 185 24.36 1.70 4.75
N GLU A 186 24.60 2.04 3.48
CA GLU A 186 25.60 1.36 2.67
C GLU A 186 27.02 1.84 2.97
N LYS A 187 27.97 0.91 2.86
CA LYS A 187 29.41 1.24 2.99
C LYS A 187 29.86 2.14 1.83
N ASP A 188 29.52 1.77 0.60
CA ASP A 188 29.77 2.55 -0.61
C ASP A 188 28.47 3.22 -1.08
N ARG A 189 28.05 4.25 -0.33
CA ARG A 189 26.74 4.90 -0.50
C ARG A 189 26.57 5.57 -1.87
N LEU A 190 27.62 6.17 -2.43
CA LEU A 190 27.53 6.83 -3.74
C LEU A 190 27.31 5.81 -4.85
N PHE A 191 28.06 4.70 -4.81
CA PHE A 191 27.88 3.61 -5.76
C PHE A 191 26.44 3.08 -5.72
N TRP A 192 25.92 2.78 -4.52
CA TRP A 192 24.58 2.24 -4.37
C TRP A 192 23.49 3.26 -4.70
N ALA A 193 23.63 4.53 -4.32
CA ALA A 193 22.69 5.58 -4.70
C ALA A 193 22.58 5.71 -6.23
N LYS A 194 23.70 5.64 -6.97
CA LYS A 194 23.68 5.65 -8.44
C LYS A 194 22.97 4.41 -9.01
N LYS A 195 23.26 3.21 -8.48
CA LYS A 195 22.60 1.96 -8.91
C LYS A 195 21.10 1.97 -8.64
N PHE A 196 20.68 2.41 -7.46
CA PHE A 196 19.27 2.54 -7.10
C PHE A 196 18.58 3.58 -7.97
N TYR A 197 19.22 4.74 -8.19
CA TYR A 197 18.69 5.76 -9.09
C TYR A 197 18.49 5.22 -10.51
N ASP A 198 19.46 4.45 -11.04
CA ASP A 198 19.36 3.90 -12.39
C ASP A 198 18.16 2.97 -12.56
N VAL A 199 17.95 2.01 -11.65
CA VAL A 199 16.81 1.08 -11.76
C VAL A 199 15.46 1.78 -11.54
N LEU A 200 15.41 2.80 -10.67
CA LEU A 200 14.20 3.59 -10.39
C LEU A 200 13.83 4.50 -11.57
N SER A 201 14.76 5.34 -12.02
CA SER A 201 14.50 6.36 -13.02
C SER A 201 14.35 5.79 -14.44
N ASN A 202 14.89 4.60 -14.71
CA ASN A 202 14.61 3.87 -15.94
C ASN A 202 13.31 3.05 -15.88
N PHE A 203 12.56 3.07 -14.78
CA PHE A 203 11.36 2.25 -14.57
C PHE A 203 11.61 0.74 -14.72
N GLU A 204 12.82 0.28 -14.40
CA GLU A 204 13.16 -1.15 -14.34
C GLU A 204 12.54 -1.75 -13.07
N VAL A 205 12.56 -0.96 -11.99
CA VAL A 205 12.00 -1.29 -10.69
C VAL A 205 11.08 -0.17 -10.23
N VAL A 206 9.89 -0.54 -9.74
CA VAL A 206 8.98 0.40 -9.08
C VAL A 206 8.79 -0.05 -7.64
N PRO A 207 9.25 0.72 -6.64
CA PRO A 207 9.06 0.38 -5.24
C PRO A 207 7.61 0.64 -4.85
N ALA A 208 7.20 0.11 -3.70
CA ALA A 208 5.86 0.34 -3.20
C ALA A 208 5.57 1.83 -2.95
N THR A 209 4.27 2.16 -2.92
CA THR A 209 3.80 3.54 -2.71
C THR A 209 4.40 4.20 -1.47
N PRO A 210 4.47 3.56 -0.28
CA PRO A 210 5.06 4.21 0.89
C PRO A 210 6.56 4.50 0.71
N THR A 211 7.34 3.60 0.10
CA THR A 211 8.74 3.90 -0.25
C THR A 211 8.84 5.10 -1.19
N LEU A 212 8.05 5.13 -2.27
CA LEU A 212 8.05 6.23 -3.24
C LEU A 212 7.58 7.56 -2.62
N SER A 213 6.63 7.52 -1.68
CA SER A 213 6.09 8.70 -1.02
C SER A 213 6.96 9.21 0.13
N ASN A 214 7.60 8.32 0.89
CA ASN A 214 8.08 8.62 2.24
C ASN A 214 9.60 8.50 2.43
N ALA A 215 10.33 7.75 1.59
CA ALA A 215 11.76 7.50 1.83
C ALA A 215 12.55 8.77 2.16
N ARG A 216 12.46 9.79 1.32
CA ARG A 216 13.18 11.06 1.49
C ARG A 216 12.50 12.08 2.42
N LYS A 217 11.29 11.83 2.93
CA LYS A 217 10.52 12.76 3.79
C LYS A 217 10.71 12.39 5.27
N PRO A 218 10.56 13.27 6.27
CA PRO A 218 10.90 12.98 7.68
C PRO A 218 10.21 11.78 8.34
N LEU A 219 9.00 11.41 7.88
CA LEU A 219 8.23 10.29 8.42
C LEU A 219 8.49 9.03 7.56
N HIS A 220 9.51 8.25 7.94
CA HIS A 220 10.07 7.15 7.14
C HIS A 220 9.31 5.81 7.19
N GLN A 221 7.97 5.80 7.08
CA GLN A 221 7.26 4.51 6.94
C GLN A 221 7.31 4.04 5.47
N LEU A 222 8.13 3.03 5.19
CA LEU A 222 8.37 2.50 3.83
C LEU A 222 7.53 1.25 3.51
N SER A 223 7.01 0.58 4.53
CA SER A 223 6.28 -0.68 4.36
C SER A 223 4.79 -0.44 4.07
N SER A 224 4.19 -1.31 3.25
CA SER A 224 2.83 -1.10 2.70
C SER A 224 1.74 -1.82 3.45
N CYS A 225 2.04 -3.03 3.91
CA CYS A 225 1.04 -3.91 4.50
C CYS A 225 1.57 -4.58 5.74
N PHE A 226 0.66 -4.88 6.64
CA PHE A 226 0.97 -5.50 7.92
C PHE A 226 -0.02 -6.63 8.19
N ILE A 227 0.39 -7.64 8.96
CA ILE A 227 -0.50 -8.72 9.36
C ILE A 227 -0.30 -9.03 10.83
N GLY A 228 -1.36 -8.89 11.63
CA GLY A 228 -1.34 -9.21 13.05
C GLY A 228 -2.06 -10.51 13.37
N THR A 229 -1.71 -11.09 14.51
CA THR A 229 -2.40 -12.25 15.08
C THR A 229 -3.06 -11.82 16.39
N VAL A 230 -4.31 -12.24 16.60
CA VAL A 230 -5.05 -11.95 17.83
C VAL A 230 -5.17 -13.21 18.66
N ASP A 231 -4.69 -13.16 19.90
CA ASP A 231 -4.91 -14.20 20.90
C ASP A 231 -6.26 -13.99 21.61
N ASP A 232 -6.79 -15.03 22.24
CA ASP A 232 -8.10 -15.03 22.92
C ASP A 232 -8.04 -14.39 24.31
N SER A 233 -7.60 -13.13 24.35
CA SER A 233 -7.59 -12.28 25.54
C SER A 233 -7.99 -10.86 25.19
N LEU A 234 -8.60 -10.16 26.15
CA LEU A 234 -8.99 -8.76 25.98
C LEU A 234 -7.78 -7.88 25.63
N ASP A 235 -6.65 -8.12 26.31
CA ASP A 235 -5.42 -7.36 26.10
C ASP A 235 -4.89 -7.54 24.67
N SER A 236 -4.86 -8.77 24.14
CA SER A 236 -4.42 -9.03 22.76
C SER A 236 -5.36 -8.41 21.72
N ILE A 237 -6.68 -8.50 21.94
CA ILE A 237 -7.68 -7.89 21.07
C ILE A 237 -7.47 -6.37 20.99
N PHE A 238 -7.33 -5.70 22.14
CA PHE A 238 -7.14 -4.24 22.16
C PHE A 238 -5.72 -3.80 21.74
N ASP A 239 -4.68 -4.63 21.93
CA ASP A 239 -3.36 -4.40 21.32
C ASP A 239 -3.45 -4.39 19.80
N TYR A 240 -4.21 -5.32 19.23
CA TYR A 240 -4.42 -5.40 17.80
C TYR A 240 -5.24 -4.22 17.26
N VAL A 241 -6.31 -3.81 17.95
CA VAL A 241 -7.07 -2.59 17.61
C VAL A 241 -6.16 -1.36 17.60
N ASN A 242 -5.34 -1.18 18.64
CA ASN A 242 -4.39 -0.07 18.71
C ASN A 242 -3.34 -0.15 17.59
N THR A 243 -2.76 -1.34 17.37
CA THR A 243 -1.78 -1.58 16.30
C THR A 243 -2.37 -1.24 14.93
N PHE A 244 -3.60 -1.72 14.65
CA PHE A 244 -4.33 -1.39 13.42
C PHE A 244 -4.54 0.12 13.27
N ALA A 245 -4.96 0.82 14.33
CA ALA A 245 -5.16 2.26 14.31
C ALA A 245 -3.86 3.01 13.99
N GLN A 246 -2.74 2.64 14.64
CA GLN A 246 -1.43 3.26 14.41
C GLN A 246 -0.90 3.00 12.99
N LEU A 247 -1.08 1.79 12.45
CA LEU A 247 -0.62 1.45 11.10
C LEU A 247 -1.47 2.14 10.03
N SER A 248 -2.79 2.18 10.23
CA SER A 248 -3.72 2.82 9.29
C SER A 248 -3.51 4.33 9.18
N LYS A 249 -3.12 4.99 10.29
CA LYS A 249 -2.74 6.41 10.33
C LYS A 249 -1.71 6.79 9.25
N TYR A 250 -0.83 5.86 8.87
CA TYR A 250 0.26 6.10 7.91
C TYR A 250 0.05 5.47 6.54
N GLY A 251 -1.16 5.04 6.17
CA GLY A 251 -1.39 4.45 4.85
C GLY A 251 -1.40 2.94 4.79
N GLY A 252 -1.12 2.24 5.90
CA GLY A 252 -0.91 0.79 5.91
C GLY A 252 -2.20 0.01 5.71
N GLY A 253 -2.21 -0.93 4.76
CA GLY A 253 -3.24 -1.98 4.70
C GLY A 253 -2.96 -3.05 5.74
N VAL A 254 -3.99 -3.55 6.44
CA VAL A 254 -3.78 -4.49 7.54
C VAL A 254 -4.58 -5.77 7.33
N GLY A 255 -3.96 -6.92 7.58
CA GLY A 255 -4.61 -8.22 7.73
C GLY A 255 -4.59 -8.67 9.19
N GLY A 256 -5.55 -9.48 9.59
CA GLY A 256 -5.64 -10.02 10.95
C GLY A 256 -6.11 -11.47 10.98
N ASP A 257 -5.55 -12.29 11.86
CA ASP A 257 -6.12 -13.59 12.23
C ASP A 257 -6.98 -13.45 13.50
N LEU A 258 -8.26 -13.87 13.42
CA LEU A 258 -9.20 -13.92 14.54
C LEU A 258 -9.52 -15.35 14.99
N SER A 259 -8.89 -16.36 14.37
CA SER A 259 -9.30 -17.77 14.50
C SER A 259 -9.10 -18.37 15.88
N GLN A 260 -8.37 -17.70 16.77
CA GLN A 260 -8.17 -18.16 18.15
C GLN A 260 -9.22 -17.62 19.11
N ILE A 261 -9.91 -16.51 18.76
CA ILE A 261 -10.92 -15.90 19.61
C ILE A 261 -12.04 -16.90 19.85
N ARG A 262 -12.50 -17.02 21.09
CA ARG A 262 -13.57 -17.95 21.45
C ARG A 262 -14.89 -17.62 20.76
N ALA A 263 -15.65 -18.66 20.42
CA ALA A 263 -16.92 -18.55 19.73
C ALA A 263 -18.07 -18.03 20.62
N GLN A 264 -19.19 -17.67 19.98
CA GLN A 264 -20.41 -17.27 20.68
C GLN A 264 -20.91 -18.40 21.59
N GLY A 265 -21.31 -18.05 22.82
CA GLY A 265 -21.74 -19.01 23.83
C GLY A 265 -20.60 -19.73 24.56
N SER A 266 -19.34 -19.41 24.26
CA SER A 266 -18.20 -19.93 25.03
C SER A 266 -18.21 -19.43 26.49
N GLU A 267 -17.39 -20.09 27.32
CA GLU A 267 -17.23 -19.80 28.74
C GLU A 267 -16.32 -18.58 28.96
N ILE A 268 -16.64 -17.75 29.95
CA ILE A 268 -15.75 -16.68 30.44
C ILE A 268 -15.63 -16.82 31.95
N ARG A 269 -14.40 -17.05 32.44
CA ARG A 269 -14.08 -17.20 33.88
C ARG A 269 -15.01 -18.20 34.61
N GLY A 270 -15.31 -19.35 34.02
CA GLY A 270 -16.22 -20.34 34.63
C GLY A 270 -17.71 -20.15 34.29
N PHE A 271 -18.14 -18.98 33.81
CA PHE A 271 -19.52 -18.74 33.41
C PHE A 271 -19.76 -19.23 32.00
N LYS A 272 -20.62 -20.24 31.82
CA LYS A 272 -20.95 -20.84 30.51
C LYS A 272 -21.98 -20.00 29.75
N ASN A 273 -21.97 -20.06 28.40
CA ASN A 273 -22.96 -19.42 27.53
C ASN A 273 -22.98 -17.88 27.59
N VAL A 274 -21.82 -17.24 27.77
CA VAL A 274 -21.74 -15.77 27.95
C VAL A 274 -20.88 -15.05 26.92
N ALA A 275 -20.00 -15.73 26.19
CA ALA A 275 -19.18 -15.09 25.18
C ALA A 275 -20.01 -14.60 23.97
N GLY A 276 -19.71 -13.39 23.48
CA GLY A 276 -20.39 -12.79 22.32
C GLY A 276 -19.88 -13.26 20.96
N GLY A 277 -18.82 -14.08 20.93
CA GLY A 277 -18.17 -14.54 19.70
C GLY A 277 -17.28 -13.50 19.03
N VAL A 278 -16.91 -13.74 17.78
CA VAL A 278 -15.98 -12.89 17.01
C VAL A 278 -16.62 -11.60 16.49
N ILE A 279 -17.93 -11.59 16.23
CA ILE A 279 -18.63 -10.50 15.53
C ILE A 279 -18.54 -9.15 16.26
N PRO A 280 -18.74 -9.06 17.60
CA PRO A 280 -18.57 -7.79 18.32
C PRO A 280 -17.15 -7.21 18.22
N TRP A 281 -16.12 -8.05 18.15
CA TRP A 281 -14.73 -7.60 17.98
C TRP A 281 -14.47 -7.10 16.56
N VAL A 282 -15.03 -7.79 15.55
CA VAL A 282 -15.02 -7.33 14.16
C VAL A 282 -15.70 -5.97 14.02
N ARG A 283 -16.81 -5.72 14.75
CA ARG A 283 -17.49 -4.41 14.79
C ARG A 283 -16.59 -3.29 15.34
N ILE A 284 -15.85 -3.53 16.41
CA ILE A 284 -14.90 -2.55 16.95
C ILE A 284 -13.83 -2.22 15.91
N LEU A 285 -13.31 -3.23 15.23
CA LEU A 285 -12.32 -3.05 14.16
C LEU A 285 -12.90 -2.31 12.95
N ASN A 286 -14.17 -2.58 12.60
CA ASN A 286 -14.90 -1.86 11.54
C ASN A 286 -14.97 -0.36 11.85
N ASP A 287 -15.45 -0.02 13.03
CA ASP A 287 -15.66 1.38 13.42
C ASP A 287 -14.31 2.08 13.63
N THR A 288 -13.27 1.34 14.04
CA THR A 288 -11.88 1.82 14.04
C THR A 288 -11.43 2.16 12.62
N ALA A 289 -11.68 1.30 11.63
CA ALA A 289 -11.26 1.50 10.23
C ALA A 289 -11.90 2.76 9.61
N VAL A 290 -13.14 3.06 10.00
CA VAL A 290 -13.84 4.29 9.63
C VAL A 290 -13.24 5.50 10.36
N ALA A 291 -12.94 5.38 11.66
CA ALA A 291 -12.43 6.48 12.47
C ALA A 291 -11.00 6.92 12.10
N VAL A 292 -10.14 5.98 11.67
CA VAL A 292 -8.75 6.24 11.29
C VAL A 292 -8.57 6.48 9.78
N ASP A 293 -9.59 7.07 9.14
CA ASP A 293 -9.49 7.47 7.74
C ASP A 293 -8.34 8.47 7.55
N GLN A 294 -7.61 8.34 6.45
CA GLN A 294 -6.36 9.06 6.22
C GLN A 294 -6.66 10.51 5.79
N LEU A 295 -7.20 11.31 6.70
CA LEU A 295 -7.65 12.68 6.45
C LEU A 295 -8.67 12.74 5.29
N GLY A 296 -9.54 11.73 5.19
CA GLY A 296 -10.52 11.60 4.10
C GLY A 296 -9.95 11.23 2.72
N ILE A 297 -8.64 11.04 2.56
CA ILE A 297 -8.01 10.72 1.26
C ILE A 297 -8.16 9.24 0.90
N ARG A 298 -8.08 8.35 1.90
CA ARG A 298 -8.24 6.90 1.73
C ARG A 298 -8.82 6.29 3.01
N LYS A 299 -9.86 5.47 2.86
CA LYS A 299 -10.46 4.72 3.97
C LYS A 299 -9.47 3.69 4.52
N GLY A 300 -9.48 3.46 5.83
CA GLY A 300 -8.80 2.32 6.43
C GLY A 300 -9.32 1.02 5.81
N ALA A 301 -8.42 0.13 5.40
CA ALA A 301 -8.78 -1.13 4.77
C ALA A 301 -8.18 -2.29 5.58
N LEU A 302 -9.07 -3.16 6.07
CA LEU A 302 -8.73 -4.23 6.99
C LEU A 302 -9.33 -5.54 6.51
N SER A 303 -8.47 -6.54 6.28
CA SER A 303 -8.92 -7.92 6.07
C SER A 303 -8.81 -8.72 7.35
N LEU A 304 -9.85 -9.49 7.67
CA LEU A 304 -9.89 -10.35 8.86
C LEU A 304 -10.10 -11.78 8.42
N THR A 305 -9.25 -12.68 8.88
CA THR A 305 -9.30 -14.10 8.56
C THR A 305 -9.94 -14.87 9.70
N LEU A 306 -10.90 -15.75 9.36
CA LEU A 306 -11.44 -16.75 10.25
C LEU A 306 -11.31 -18.13 9.60
N ASN A 307 -10.77 -19.12 10.32
CA ASN A 307 -10.70 -20.47 9.81
C ASN A 307 -12.10 -21.10 9.68
N VAL A 308 -12.31 -21.91 8.63
CA VAL A 308 -13.63 -22.47 8.27
C VAL A 308 -14.25 -23.39 9.33
N TYR A 309 -13.44 -23.98 10.22
CA TYR A 309 -13.91 -24.83 11.31
C TYR A 309 -14.45 -24.06 12.53
N HIS A 310 -14.35 -22.73 12.53
CA HIS A 310 -14.78 -21.92 13.66
C HIS A 310 -16.31 -21.90 13.78
N SER A 311 -16.86 -22.06 14.99
CA SER A 311 -18.32 -22.07 15.21
C SER A 311 -19.05 -20.82 14.72
N ASP A 312 -18.41 -19.65 14.75
CA ASP A 312 -19.00 -18.39 14.28
C ASP A 312 -18.92 -18.18 12.74
N ILE A 313 -18.49 -19.18 11.96
CA ILE A 313 -18.22 -19.01 10.52
C ILE A 313 -19.44 -18.54 9.71
N PHE A 314 -20.65 -19.02 10.03
CA PHE A 314 -21.87 -18.61 9.32
C PHE A 314 -22.19 -17.14 9.53
N ASP A 315 -22.07 -16.64 10.75
CA ASP A 315 -22.27 -15.22 11.04
C ASP A 315 -21.18 -14.35 10.42
N PHE A 316 -19.94 -14.85 10.44
CA PHE A 316 -18.80 -14.18 9.83
C PHE A 316 -18.99 -14.01 8.32
N LEU A 317 -19.50 -15.03 7.62
CA LEU A 317 -19.81 -14.96 6.19
C LEU A 317 -20.96 -14.01 5.86
N ASN A 318 -21.79 -13.67 6.85
CA ASN A 318 -22.93 -12.76 6.71
C ASN A 318 -22.64 -11.30 7.11
N LEU A 319 -21.37 -10.97 7.42
CA LEU A 319 -20.98 -9.63 7.89
C LEU A 319 -21.33 -8.49 6.92
N LYS A 320 -21.27 -8.74 5.59
CA LYS A 320 -21.46 -7.70 4.57
C LYS A 320 -22.82 -7.72 3.90
N THR A 321 -23.70 -8.65 4.27
CA THR A 321 -25.04 -8.71 3.67
C THR A 321 -25.88 -7.51 4.14
N ASN A 322 -26.72 -6.97 3.27
CA ASN A 322 -27.57 -5.82 3.60
C ASN A 322 -28.77 -6.15 4.52
N ASN A 323 -29.08 -7.44 4.71
CA ASN A 323 -30.21 -7.88 5.52
C ASN A 323 -29.73 -8.43 6.87
N GLY A 324 -30.56 -8.28 7.92
CA GLY A 324 -30.32 -8.83 9.25
C GLY A 324 -30.16 -7.73 10.31
N ASP A 325 -29.65 -8.11 11.50
CA ASP A 325 -29.36 -7.16 12.57
C ASP A 325 -28.08 -6.37 12.27
N ASP A 326 -28.20 -5.04 12.14
CA ASP A 326 -27.10 -4.11 11.89
C ASP A 326 -25.96 -4.23 12.92
N ARG A 327 -26.29 -4.60 14.17
CA ARG A 327 -25.29 -4.82 15.23
C ARG A 327 -24.34 -5.98 14.91
N ARG A 328 -24.69 -6.84 13.96
CA ARG A 328 -23.87 -7.97 13.47
C ARG A 328 -23.26 -7.71 12.10
N LYS A 329 -23.30 -6.49 11.56
CA LYS A 329 -22.76 -6.15 10.22
C LYS A 329 -21.48 -5.36 10.28
N ALA A 330 -20.55 -5.59 9.35
CA ALA A 330 -19.30 -4.85 9.25
C ALA A 330 -18.95 -4.58 7.78
N HIS A 331 -19.43 -3.47 7.24
CA HIS A 331 -19.35 -3.16 5.81
C HIS A 331 -17.97 -2.64 5.37
N ASP A 332 -17.16 -2.13 6.29
CA ASP A 332 -15.82 -1.59 6.00
C ASP A 332 -14.70 -2.64 6.22
N ILE A 333 -15.07 -3.88 6.56
CA ILE A 333 -14.15 -5.02 6.71
C ILE A 333 -14.14 -5.90 5.46
N PHE A 334 -12.98 -6.48 5.12
CA PHE A 334 -12.80 -7.47 4.06
C PHE A 334 -12.66 -8.87 4.69
N PRO A 335 -13.75 -9.64 4.86
CA PRO A 335 -13.65 -10.97 5.45
C PRO A 335 -12.82 -11.89 4.56
N ALA A 336 -12.03 -12.75 5.20
CA ALA A 336 -11.23 -13.80 4.58
C ALA A 336 -11.46 -15.11 5.33
N VAL A 337 -11.38 -16.24 4.62
CA VAL A 337 -11.58 -17.57 5.19
C VAL A 337 -10.33 -18.42 5.02
N GLY A 338 -9.82 -18.93 6.14
CA GLY A 338 -8.77 -19.94 6.15
C GLY A 338 -9.35 -21.32 5.85
N ILE A 339 -8.96 -21.89 4.70
CA ILE A 339 -9.42 -23.20 4.22
C ILE A 339 -8.28 -24.23 4.36
N PRO A 340 -8.41 -25.21 5.28
CA PRO A 340 -7.58 -26.40 5.29
C PRO A 340 -8.05 -27.43 4.24
N ASP A 341 -7.17 -28.35 3.86
CA ASP A 341 -7.40 -29.33 2.80
C ASP A 341 -8.52 -30.33 3.17
N ASN A 342 -8.66 -30.67 4.46
CA ASN A 342 -9.72 -31.59 4.92
C ASN A 342 -11.13 -31.04 4.70
N PHE A 343 -11.32 -29.72 4.78
CA PHE A 343 -12.59 -29.08 4.45
C PHE A 343 -12.89 -29.25 2.96
N MET A 344 -11.89 -29.01 2.09
CA MET A 344 -12.07 -29.20 0.64
C MET A 344 -12.41 -30.65 0.29
N ARG A 345 -11.76 -31.62 0.94
CA ARG A 345 -12.12 -33.04 0.79
C ARG A 345 -13.53 -33.35 1.30
N ALA A 346 -13.96 -32.73 2.40
CA ALA A 346 -15.33 -32.88 2.91
C ALA A 346 -16.36 -32.32 1.92
N VAL A 347 -16.07 -31.18 1.27
CA VAL A 347 -16.90 -30.61 0.20
C VAL A 347 -16.98 -31.55 -1.00
N GLU A 348 -15.85 -32.06 -1.48
CA GLU A 348 -15.77 -32.98 -2.62
C GLU A 348 -16.56 -34.27 -2.37
N ASN A 349 -16.38 -34.87 -1.19
CA ASN A 349 -17.07 -36.09 -0.77
C ASN A 349 -18.53 -35.86 -0.33
N ARG A 350 -19.00 -34.61 -0.35
CA ARG A 350 -20.32 -34.20 0.16
C ARG A 350 -20.59 -34.70 1.59
N SER A 351 -19.55 -34.74 2.41
CA SER A 351 -19.64 -35.17 3.80
C SER A 351 -20.00 -34.02 4.72
N ASP A 352 -20.30 -34.38 5.97
CA ASP A 352 -20.41 -33.40 7.04
C ASP A 352 -19.03 -32.88 7.46
N TYR A 353 -19.05 -31.73 8.12
CA TYR A 353 -17.91 -31.05 8.71
C TYR A 353 -18.30 -30.56 10.10
N TYR A 354 -17.38 -30.66 11.04
CA TYR A 354 -17.58 -30.22 12.43
C TYR A 354 -17.00 -28.83 12.64
N LEU A 355 -17.83 -27.97 13.22
CA LEU A 355 -17.46 -26.66 13.73
C LEU A 355 -17.31 -26.72 15.25
N PHE A 356 -16.35 -25.98 15.80
CA PHE A 356 -16.13 -25.95 17.25
C PHE A 356 -15.55 -24.61 17.71
N ASP A 357 -15.62 -24.40 19.02
CA ASP A 357 -14.98 -23.28 19.70
C ASP A 357 -13.48 -23.60 19.94
N PRO A 358 -12.54 -22.83 19.37
CA PRO A 358 -11.10 -23.05 19.55
C PRO A 358 -10.68 -22.97 21.02
N TYR A 359 -11.31 -22.10 21.82
CA TYR A 359 -11.03 -21.99 23.26
C TYR A 359 -11.38 -23.27 24.01
N SER A 360 -12.56 -23.84 23.76
CA SER A 360 -12.99 -25.10 24.38
C SER A 360 -12.05 -26.24 24.02
N ALA A 361 -11.67 -26.38 22.74
CA ALA A 361 -10.74 -27.39 22.28
C ALA A 361 -9.37 -27.26 22.99
N ARG A 362 -8.82 -26.05 23.04
CA ARG A 362 -7.56 -25.76 23.75
C ARG A 362 -7.63 -26.09 25.23
N LYS A 363 -8.70 -25.69 25.91
CA LYS A 363 -8.90 -25.94 27.35
C LYS A 363 -8.93 -27.44 27.66
N VAL A 364 -9.51 -28.26 26.77
CA VAL A 364 -9.68 -29.71 26.97
C VAL A 364 -8.43 -30.51 26.56
N LEU A 365 -7.80 -30.16 25.43
CA LEU A 365 -6.74 -30.96 24.82
C LEU A 365 -5.33 -30.37 24.98
N GLY A 366 -5.21 -29.11 25.41
CA GLY A 366 -3.94 -28.47 25.72
C GLY A 366 -3.13 -28.00 24.51
N PHE A 367 -3.72 -27.93 23.31
CA PHE A 367 -3.05 -27.43 22.10
C PHE A 367 -3.91 -26.42 21.34
N GLU A 368 -3.26 -25.59 20.52
CA GLU A 368 -3.89 -24.63 19.62
C GLU A 368 -4.02 -25.23 18.22
N ILE A 369 -5.25 -25.47 17.75
CA ILE A 369 -5.42 -26.11 16.44
C ILE A 369 -4.86 -25.26 15.28
N SER A 370 -4.83 -23.93 15.44
CA SER A 370 -4.28 -22.98 14.45
C SER A 370 -2.77 -23.10 14.26
N ASP A 371 -2.06 -23.80 15.16
CA ASP A 371 -0.61 -24.02 15.06
C ASP A 371 -0.24 -25.17 14.12
N TYR A 372 -1.22 -25.98 13.74
CA TYR A 372 -1.01 -27.16 12.91
C TYR A 372 -1.53 -26.94 11.49
N PHE A 373 -0.96 -27.67 10.54
CA PHE A 373 -1.41 -27.71 9.14
C PHE A 373 -1.18 -29.11 8.57
N GLY A 374 -1.85 -29.43 7.45
CA GLY A 374 -1.72 -30.73 6.78
C GLY A 374 -2.09 -31.91 7.68
N GLU A 375 -1.34 -33.01 7.60
CA GLU A 375 -1.67 -34.26 8.33
C GLU A 375 -1.75 -34.09 9.86
N GLU A 376 -0.89 -33.25 10.45
CA GLU A 376 -0.95 -33.02 11.89
C GLU A 376 -2.22 -32.25 12.28
N PHE A 377 -2.63 -31.26 11.47
CA PHE A 377 -3.90 -30.58 11.68
C PHE A 377 -5.08 -31.55 11.62
N GLU A 378 -5.08 -32.47 10.66
CA GLU A 378 -6.15 -33.47 10.50
C GLU A 378 -6.23 -34.39 11.71
N LYS A 379 -5.09 -34.90 12.20
CA LYS A 379 -5.06 -35.72 13.43
C LYS A 379 -5.63 -34.96 14.63
N ARG A 380 -5.29 -33.67 14.77
CA ARG A 380 -5.77 -32.80 15.86
C ARG A 380 -7.26 -32.49 15.71
N TYR A 381 -7.71 -32.26 14.48
CA TYR A 381 -9.12 -32.08 14.16
C TYR A 381 -9.93 -33.33 14.52
N ASP A 382 -9.46 -34.51 14.16
CA ASP A 382 -10.13 -35.78 14.48
C ASP A 382 -10.16 -36.05 15.99
N GLN A 383 -9.09 -35.71 16.73
CA GLN A 383 -9.08 -35.74 18.20
C GLN A 383 -10.18 -34.82 18.78
N ILE A 384 -10.31 -33.62 18.25
CA ILE A 384 -11.37 -32.69 18.66
C ILE A 384 -12.74 -33.28 18.35
N VAL A 385 -12.95 -33.83 17.15
CA VAL A 385 -14.21 -34.44 16.72
C VAL A 385 -14.60 -35.64 17.58
N ALA A 386 -13.63 -36.45 18.02
CA ALA A 386 -13.87 -37.63 18.85
C ALA A 386 -14.12 -37.33 20.35
N ASP A 387 -13.74 -36.16 20.86
CA ASP A 387 -13.83 -35.87 22.30
C ASP A 387 -15.18 -35.27 22.72
N ASP A 388 -16.02 -36.05 23.41
CA ASP A 388 -17.37 -35.63 23.83
C ASP A 388 -17.40 -34.44 24.81
N ARG A 389 -16.26 -34.06 25.40
CA ARG A 389 -16.17 -32.89 26.29
C ARG A 389 -16.18 -31.56 25.54
N ILE A 390 -15.92 -31.58 24.23
CA ILE A 390 -15.89 -30.40 23.37
C ILE A 390 -17.25 -30.24 22.68
N VAL A 391 -17.87 -29.07 22.79
CA VAL A 391 -19.10 -28.78 22.07
C VAL A 391 -18.79 -28.57 20.59
N LYS A 392 -19.49 -29.30 19.73
CA LYS A 392 -19.32 -29.30 18.28
C LYS A 392 -20.66 -29.17 17.58
N SER A 393 -20.66 -28.50 16.43
CA SER A 393 -21.80 -28.43 15.52
C SER A 393 -21.47 -29.18 14.24
N LYS A 394 -22.27 -30.18 13.91
CA LYS A 394 -22.12 -30.97 12.69
C LYS A 394 -22.96 -30.34 11.56
N VAL A 395 -22.33 -29.97 10.46
CA VAL A 395 -22.99 -29.31 9.32
C VAL A 395 -22.50 -29.91 8.00
N PRO A 396 -23.33 -30.02 6.95
CA PRO A 396 -22.84 -30.43 5.64
C PRO A 396 -21.78 -29.44 5.12
N ALA A 397 -20.60 -29.92 4.73
CA ALA A 397 -19.51 -29.04 4.26
C ALA A 397 -19.94 -28.18 3.05
N MET A 398 -20.80 -28.76 2.21
CA MET A 398 -21.39 -28.10 1.05
C MET A 398 -22.25 -26.87 1.40
N GLU A 399 -22.84 -26.80 2.59
CA GLU A 399 -23.63 -25.63 3.00
C GLU A 399 -22.73 -24.42 3.25
N ILE A 400 -21.59 -24.62 3.91
CA ILE A 400 -20.59 -23.57 4.13
C ILE A 400 -20.04 -23.11 2.78
N MET A 401 -19.69 -24.06 1.89
CA MET A 401 -19.15 -23.72 0.57
C MET A 401 -20.15 -22.94 -0.30
N LYS A 402 -21.44 -23.31 -0.27
CA LYS A 402 -22.50 -22.56 -0.96
C LYS A 402 -22.61 -21.12 -0.44
N LEU A 403 -22.47 -20.92 0.87
CA LEU A 403 -22.51 -19.58 1.45
C LEU A 403 -21.29 -18.74 1.05
N ILE A 404 -20.09 -19.33 1.07
CA ILE A 404 -18.86 -18.70 0.57
C ILE A 404 -19.04 -18.26 -0.89
N LEU A 405 -19.50 -19.15 -1.77
CA LEU A 405 -19.68 -18.87 -3.19
C LEU A 405 -20.76 -17.81 -3.44
N ARG A 406 -21.89 -17.88 -2.71
CA ARG A 406 -22.95 -16.88 -2.81
C ARG A 406 -22.45 -15.50 -2.41
N SER A 407 -21.81 -15.40 -1.24
CA SER A 407 -21.26 -14.13 -0.75
C SER A 407 -20.22 -13.57 -1.73
N SER A 408 -19.36 -14.44 -2.28
CA SER A 408 -18.32 -14.06 -3.24
C SER A 408 -18.92 -13.55 -4.55
N PHE A 409 -19.99 -14.18 -5.04
CA PHE A 409 -20.73 -13.72 -6.21
C PHE A 409 -21.42 -12.35 -5.96
N GLU A 410 -22.00 -12.15 -4.78
CA GLU A 410 -22.73 -10.92 -4.45
C GLU A 410 -21.82 -9.73 -4.12
N THR A 411 -20.64 -9.98 -3.53
CA THR A 411 -19.81 -8.92 -2.91
C THR A 411 -18.33 -8.95 -3.30
N GLY A 412 -17.88 -9.99 -4.01
CA GLY A 412 -16.46 -10.27 -4.23
C GLY A 412 -15.72 -10.82 -3.00
N LEU A 413 -16.42 -11.09 -1.90
CA LEU A 413 -15.88 -11.49 -0.60
C LEU A 413 -16.66 -12.72 -0.06
N PRO A 414 -16.08 -13.55 0.83
CA PRO A 414 -14.79 -13.39 1.46
C PRO A 414 -13.63 -13.74 0.53
N PHE A 415 -12.44 -13.25 0.87
CA PHE A 415 -11.20 -13.78 0.31
C PHE A 415 -10.94 -15.20 0.80
N ILE A 416 -10.24 -15.99 -0.01
CA ILE A 416 -9.90 -17.38 0.31
C ILE A 416 -8.40 -17.52 0.52
N PHE A 417 -8.04 -18.11 1.65
CA PHE A 417 -6.67 -18.44 2.01
C PHE A 417 -6.54 -19.96 2.22
N PHE A 418 -5.87 -20.65 1.29
CA PHE A 418 -5.62 -22.09 1.42
C PHE A 418 -4.45 -22.34 2.39
N ARG A 419 -4.78 -22.49 3.68
CA ARG A 419 -3.80 -22.49 4.78
C ARG A 419 -2.75 -23.59 4.66
N ASP A 420 -3.17 -24.80 4.27
CA ASP A 420 -2.27 -25.94 4.21
C ASP A 420 -1.27 -25.81 3.06
N THR A 421 -1.72 -25.35 1.90
CA THR A 421 -0.84 -25.07 0.74
C THR A 421 0.19 -24.00 1.09
N ALA A 422 -0.25 -22.89 1.68
CA ALA A 422 0.64 -21.81 2.11
C ALA A 422 1.69 -22.28 3.12
N ASN A 423 1.30 -23.06 4.12
CA ASN A 423 2.25 -23.56 5.13
C ASN A 423 3.17 -24.67 4.62
N ARG A 424 2.72 -25.52 3.69
CA ARG A 424 3.61 -26.50 3.04
C ARG A 424 4.75 -25.82 2.27
N MET A 425 4.41 -24.76 1.54
CA MET A 425 5.33 -23.97 0.70
C MET A 425 6.09 -22.89 1.47
N ASN A 426 5.75 -22.66 2.74
CA ASN A 426 6.43 -21.69 3.59
C ASN A 426 7.92 -22.06 3.75
N PRO A 427 8.87 -21.23 3.26
CA PRO A 427 10.30 -21.50 3.40
C PRO A 427 10.77 -21.46 4.87
N ASN A 428 10.02 -20.78 5.75
CA ASN A 428 10.35 -20.57 7.15
C ASN A 428 9.50 -21.41 8.11
N LYS A 429 8.90 -22.51 7.66
CA LYS A 429 8.05 -23.39 8.49
C LYS A 429 8.72 -24.00 9.72
N HIS A 430 10.05 -23.95 9.80
CA HIS A 430 10.83 -24.38 10.97
C HIS A 430 10.81 -23.36 12.12
N CYS A 431 10.41 -22.11 11.86
CA CYS A 431 10.42 -20.99 12.81
C CYS A 431 9.02 -20.46 13.15
N GLY A 432 7.95 -21.06 12.62
CA GLY A 432 6.59 -20.59 12.83
C GLY A 432 5.61 -21.08 11.78
N VAL A 433 4.40 -20.54 11.86
CA VAL A 433 3.25 -20.92 11.02
C VAL A 433 2.61 -19.65 10.44
N VAL A 434 2.08 -19.79 9.22
CA VAL A 434 1.26 -18.75 8.57
C VAL A 434 -0.19 -18.98 8.97
N ARG A 435 -0.78 -18.03 9.69
CA ARG A 435 -2.16 -18.14 10.21
C ARG A 435 -3.19 -17.42 9.34
N SER A 436 -2.79 -16.30 8.75
CA SER A 436 -3.60 -15.49 7.85
C SER A 436 -2.72 -14.81 6.80
N THR A 437 -3.33 -13.94 5.99
CA THR A 437 -2.68 -13.19 4.94
C THR A 437 -3.03 -11.70 5.04
N ASN A 438 -2.36 -10.86 4.26
CA ASN A 438 -2.60 -9.43 4.25
C ASN A 438 -3.90 -9.07 3.51
N LEU A 439 -4.19 -7.77 3.45
CA LEU A 439 -5.36 -7.23 2.77
C LEU A 439 -5.56 -7.73 1.33
N CYS A 440 -4.48 -7.95 0.58
CA CYS A 440 -4.51 -8.31 -0.84
C CYS A 440 -4.21 -9.80 -1.12
N VAL A 441 -4.08 -10.63 -0.08
CA VAL A 441 -4.00 -12.11 -0.16
C VAL A 441 -2.71 -12.64 -0.82
N GLU A 442 -1.68 -11.81 -0.99
CA GLU A 442 -0.41 -12.17 -1.62
C GLU A 442 0.73 -12.46 -0.63
N ILE A 443 0.58 -12.06 0.64
CA ILE A 443 1.64 -12.19 1.65
C ILE A 443 1.42 -13.38 2.56
N ILE A 444 2.44 -14.25 2.60
CA ILE A 444 2.48 -15.52 3.32
C ILE A 444 3.75 -15.52 4.19
N GLN A 445 3.63 -15.14 5.46
CA GLN A 445 4.74 -15.08 6.40
C GLN A 445 4.34 -15.59 7.79
N ASN A 446 5.32 -16.07 8.54
CA ASN A 446 5.11 -16.51 9.92
C ASN A 446 4.64 -15.34 10.78
N MET A 447 3.78 -15.64 11.74
CA MET A 447 3.19 -14.63 12.60
C MET A 447 2.83 -15.20 13.97
N SER A 448 2.86 -14.35 14.99
CA SER A 448 2.49 -14.71 16.36
C SER A 448 1.90 -13.51 17.10
N ALA A 449 1.04 -13.77 18.08
CA ALA A 449 0.42 -12.71 18.88
C ALA A 449 1.38 -12.17 19.94
N SER A 450 1.27 -10.88 20.25
CA SER A 450 1.92 -10.30 21.42
C SER A 450 1.40 -10.92 22.71
N ARG A 451 2.30 -11.21 23.66
CA ARG A 451 1.94 -11.76 24.97
C ARG A 451 2.09 -10.70 26.05
N PHE A 452 1.01 -10.46 26.78
CA PHE A 452 1.02 -9.58 27.94
C PHE A 452 1.65 -10.31 29.15
N GLU A 453 2.61 -9.65 29.80
CA GLU A 453 3.34 -10.21 30.96
C GLU A 453 2.85 -9.62 32.29
N GLY A 454 2.15 -8.50 32.25
CA GLY A 454 1.50 -7.89 33.42
C GLY A 454 1.56 -6.37 33.42
N SER A 455 0.94 -5.77 34.42
CA SER A 455 1.00 -4.34 34.70
C SER A 455 1.43 -4.10 36.14
N GLU A 456 2.32 -3.13 36.36
CA GLU A 456 2.76 -2.70 37.68
C GLU A 456 2.47 -1.22 37.87
N VAL A 457 2.14 -0.83 39.08
CA VAL A 457 2.00 0.57 39.47
C VAL A 457 3.14 0.90 40.42
N ASP A 458 3.96 1.89 40.06
CA ASP A 458 5.05 2.32 40.93
C ASP A 458 4.54 3.20 42.09
N GLN A 459 5.45 3.56 43.00
CA GLN A 459 5.12 4.36 44.18
C GLN A 459 4.65 5.79 43.84
N ASP A 460 4.99 6.27 42.64
CA ASP A 460 4.59 7.58 42.12
C ASP A 460 3.24 7.50 41.38
N GLY A 461 2.65 6.31 41.27
CA GLY A 461 1.38 6.08 40.60
C GLY A 461 1.48 5.85 39.09
N ASN A 462 2.69 5.70 38.53
CA ASN A 462 2.85 5.39 37.10
C ASN A 462 2.53 3.92 36.83
N ILE A 463 1.77 3.68 35.76
CA ILE A 463 1.42 2.33 35.31
C ILE A 463 2.40 1.89 34.22
N THR A 464 3.13 0.81 34.48
CA THR A 464 4.00 0.15 33.49
C THR A 464 3.35 -1.14 33.02
N ILE A 465 3.08 -1.24 31.71
CA ILE A 465 2.58 -2.47 31.08
C ILE A 465 3.74 -3.16 30.37
N ARG A 466 4.00 -4.42 30.73
CA ARG A 466 5.02 -5.24 30.06
C ARG A 466 4.36 -6.20 29.08
N LYS A 467 4.86 -6.19 27.85
CA LYS A 467 4.45 -7.12 26.80
C LYS A 467 5.67 -7.65 26.05
N LYS A 468 5.66 -8.95 25.76
CA LYS A 468 6.58 -9.56 24.82
C LYS A 468 5.96 -9.47 23.43
N ALA A 469 6.63 -8.76 22.53
CA ALA A 469 6.16 -8.60 21.15
C ALA A 469 6.09 -9.96 20.45
N GLY A 470 4.99 -10.20 19.75
CA GLY A 470 4.87 -11.28 18.77
C GLY A 470 5.42 -10.83 17.40
N ASP A 471 5.29 -11.71 16.42
CA ASP A 471 5.73 -11.48 15.05
C ASP A 471 4.62 -10.78 14.27
N LEU A 472 4.71 -9.44 14.20
CA LEU A 472 3.92 -8.65 13.26
C LEU A 472 4.54 -8.76 11.87
N VAL A 473 3.79 -9.28 10.91
CA VAL A 473 4.25 -9.36 9.52
C VAL A 473 4.32 -7.96 8.95
N VAL A 474 5.43 -7.65 8.28
CA VAL A 474 5.67 -6.37 7.60
C VAL A 474 6.02 -6.65 6.15
N CYS A 475 5.28 -6.02 5.24
CA CYS A 475 5.45 -6.22 3.82
C CYS A 475 6.23 -5.07 3.17
N ASN A 476 7.43 -5.40 2.68
CA ASN A 476 8.30 -4.52 1.90
C ASN A 476 8.21 -4.96 0.43
N LEU A 477 7.53 -4.14 -0.39
CA LEU A 477 7.20 -4.50 -1.76
C LEU A 477 8.01 -3.68 -2.76
N SER A 478 8.34 -4.34 -3.86
CA SER A 478 8.93 -3.75 -5.05
C SER A 478 8.55 -4.61 -6.24
N SER A 479 8.36 -4.00 -7.41
CA SER A 479 7.91 -4.70 -8.61
C SER A 479 8.87 -4.48 -9.76
N LEU A 480 9.17 -5.55 -10.50
CA LEU A 480 9.92 -5.50 -11.75
C LEU A 480 9.00 -5.08 -12.89
N ASN A 481 9.49 -4.23 -13.77
CA ASN A 481 8.81 -3.93 -15.01
C ASN A 481 9.27 -4.90 -16.10
N LEU A 482 8.48 -5.94 -16.35
CA LEU A 482 8.82 -6.98 -17.34
C LEU A 482 8.89 -6.45 -18.78
N LEU A 483 8.32 -5.28 -19.10
CA LEU A 483 8.54 -4.66 -20.42
C LEU A 483 9.99 -4.21 -20.61
N LYS A 484 10.72 -3.96 -19.53
CA LYS A 484 12.12 -3.49 -19.54
C LYS A 484 13.11 -4.51 -19.02
N VAL A 485 12.67 -5.42 -18.16
CA VAL A 485 13.50 -6.43 -17.49
C VAL A 485 12.94 -7.81 -17.83
N HIS A 486 13.37 -8.36 -18.96
CA HIS A 486 12.89 -9.65 -19.44
C HIS A 486 13.97 -10.57 -20.03
N GLU A 487 15.13 -10.03 -20.42
CA GLU A 487 16.27 -10.87 -20.81
C GLU A 487 17.07 -11.30 -19.58
N ASP A 488 17.74 -12.47 -19.65
CA ASP A 488 18.54 -13.01 -18.55
C ASP A 488 19.57 -12.00 -18.02
N LYS A 489 20.23 -11.26 -18.92
CA LYS A 489 21.21 -10.22 -18.56
C LYS A 489 20.59 -9.06 -17.76
N ASP A 490 19.32 -8.75 -18.00
CA ASP A 490 18.61 -7.68 -17.30
C ASP A 490 18.22 -8.17 -15.91
N LEU A 491 17.71 -9.41 -15.81
CA LEU A 491 17.36 -10.04 -14.54
C LEU A 491 18.59 -10.17 -13.62
N ASP A 492 19.72 -10.64 -14.16
CA ASP A 492 20.98 -10.80 -13.43
C ASP A 492 21.52 -9.47 -12.89
N ARG A 493 21.27 -8.36 -13.60
CA ARG A 493 21.68 -7.02 -13.16
C ARG A 493 20.68 -6.40 -12.19
N VAL A 494 19.38 -6.47 -12.47
CA VAL A 494 18.36 -5.67 -11.77
C VAL A 494 17.90 -6.33 -10.48
N ILE A 495 17.71 -7.65 -10.45
CA ILE A 495 17.19 -8.35 -9.26
C ILE A 495 18.10 -8.14 -8.04
N PRO A 496 19.43 -8.30 -8.12
CA PRO A 496 20.30 -8.08 -6.96
C PRO A 496 20.25 -6.64 -6.44
N ILE A 497 20.05 -5.66 -7.32
CA ILE A 497 19.88 -4.26 -6.94
C ILE A 497 18.54 -4.09 -6.22
N GLN A 498 17.45 -4.62 -6.78
CA GLN A 498 16.11 -4.54 -6.20
C GLN A 498 16.01 -5.19 -4.83
N VAL A 499 16.65 -6.35 -4.62
CA VAL A 499 16.64 -7.06 -3.33
C VAL A 499 17.45 -6.31 -2.27
N ARG A 500 18.46 -5.53 -2.68
CA ARG A 500 19.28 -4.73 -1.77
C ARG A 500 18.63 -3.41 -1.38
N MET A 501 17.83 -2.84 -2.29
CA MET A 501 16.96 -1.68 -2.02
C MET A 501 15.87 -2.01 -1.01
#